data_AF-A0A2G8RKP4-F1
#
_entry.id   AF-A0A2G8RKP4-F1
#
_cell.length_a   1.000
_cell.length_b   1.000
_cell.length_c   1.000
_cell.angle_alpha   90.00
_cell.angle_beta   90.00
_cell.angle_gamma   90.00
#
_symmetry.space_group_name_H-M   'P 1'
#
loop_
_entity.id
_entity.type
_entity.pdbx_description
1 polymer ?
#
loop_
_entity_poly.entity_id
_entity_poly.type
_entity_poly.pdbx_seq_one_letter_code
_entity_poly.pdbx_strand_id
1 'polypeptide(L)'
;MHYFYFWLLTLHDRECRNMKLWPHISIAEDFRRWRSASHLWLPVVIEIAQKTNIDAVSPTSFKTGTNLVVDLNGNAILKVFPPIYAAQFAAERLALRQLDGRLSVPIPRILAEGEDSGWSWLIITKLPGTVGSEVWPVLSEQERIYILGDIGRTIAEVQAVDPGELLEMWPEFVKRQAEGCIERHRH
;
A
#
# COMPACT_ATOMS: atom_id res chain seq x y z
N MET A 1 -26.81 -0.43 41.46
CA MET A 1 -25.80 -1.41 41.01
C MET A 1 -25.63 -1.45 39.48
N HIS A 2 -25.93 -0.37 38.75
CA HIS A 2 -25.79 -0.29 37.28
C HIS A 2 -24.72 0.71 36.81
N TYR A 3 -24.25 1.61 37.69
CA TYR A 3 -23.22 2.59 37.35
C TYR A 3 -21.79 2.05 37.40
N PHE A 4 -21.57 0.93 38.11
CA PHE A 4 -20.24 0.31 38.21
C PHE A 4 -19.82 -0.45 36.94
N TYR A 5 -20.77 -1.05 36.21
CA TYR A 5 -20.48 -1.76 34.96
C TYR A 5 -20.12 -0.82 33.80
N PHE A 6 -20.75 0.35 33.73
CA PHE A 6 -20.44 1.34 32.69
C PHE A 6 -19.03 1.92 32.90
N TRP A 7 -18.62 2.19 34.14
CA TRP A 7 -17.27 2.66 34.46
C TRP A 7 -16.20 1.59 34.23
N LEU A 8 -16.48 0.31 34.52
CA LEU A 8 -15.52 -0.79 34.29
C LEU A 8 -15.29 -1.07 32.79
N LEU A 9 -16.34 -0.98 31.96
CA LEU A 9 -16.21 -1.05 30.50
C LEU A 9 -15.45 0.16 29.94
N THR A 10 -15.68 1.36 30.47
CA THR A 10 -14.96 2.57 30.02
C THR A 10 -13.49 2.59 30.49
N LEU A 11 -13.16 1.93 31.59
CA LEU A 11 -11.78 1.78 32.09
C LEU A 11 -11.00 0.71 31.33
N HIS A 12 -11.60 -0.45 31.03
CA HIS A 12 -10.98 -1.48 30.17
C HIS A 12 -10.73 -0.93 28.75
N ASP A 13 -11.66 -0.12 28.24
CA ASP A 13 -11.58 0.49 26.90
C ASP A 13 -10.65 1.73 26.84
N ARG A 14 -10.21 2.24 28.01
CA ARG A 14 -9.15 3.25 28.13
C ARG A 14 -7.77 2.63 28.38
N GLU A 15 -7.68 1.49 29.07
CA GLU A 15 -6.41 0.77 29.28
C GLU A 15 -5.95 -0.01 28.04
N CYS A 16 -6.85 -0.52 27.20
CA CYS A 16 -6.49 -1.06 25.87
C CYS A 16 -6.04 0.02 24.86
N ARG A 17 -6.31 1.30 25.15
CA ARG A 17 -6.04 2.43 24.27
C ARG A 17 -4.58 2.92 24.33
N ASN A 18 -3.74 2.25 25.11
CA ASN A 18 -2.32 2.58 25.29
C ASN A 18 -1.36 1.48 24.79
N MET A 19 -1.87 0.52 24.01
CA MET A 19 -1.01 -0.32 23.19
C MET A 19 -0.60 0.53 21.99
N LYS A 20 0.69 0.84 21.84
CA LYS A 20 1.20 1.51 20.64
C LYS A 20 0.65 0.77 19.42
N LEU A 21 -0.31 1.38 18.73
CA LEU A 21 -0.95 0.82 17.55
C LEU A 21 0.10 0.46 16.49
N TRP A 22 1.16 1.27 16.47
CA TRP A 22 2.30 1.17 15.60
C TRP A 22 3.51 0.57 16.34
N PRO A 23 3.95 -0.65 16.01
CA PRO A 23 5.17 -1.20 16.56
C PRO A 23 6.41 -0.49 16.00
N HIS A 24 7.50 -0.48 16.75
CA HIS A 24 8.78 -0.04 16.25
C HIS A 24 9.41 -1.15 15.40
N ILE A 25 9.53 -0.93 14.08
CA ILE A 25 10.07 -1.91 13.13
C ILE A 25 11.24 -1.28 12.38
N SER A 26 12.43 -1.82 12.62
CA SER A 26 13.69 -1.36 12.03
C SER A 26 14.33 -2.36 11.06
N ILE A 27 13.76 -3.56 10.91
CA ILE A 27 14.24 -4.58 9.97
C ILE A 27 13.11 -5.25 9.19
N ALA A 28 13.42 -5.71 7.98
CA ALA A 28 12.45 -6.33 7.08
C ALA A 28 11.83 -7.63 7.63
N GLU A 29 12.56 -8.39 8.44
CA GLU A 29 12.06 -9.64 9.01
C GLU A 29 10.94 -9.42 10.02
N ASP A 30 11.12 -8.47 10.94
CA ASP A 30 10.09 -8.08 11.91
C ASP A 30 8.85 -7.54 11.20
N PHE A 31 9.04 -6.79 10.12
CA PHE A 31 7.92 -6.35 9.29
C PHE A 31 7.16 -7.53 8.68
N ARG A 32 7.86 -8.53 8.13
CA ARG A 32 7.22 -9.74 7.59
C ARG A 32 6.42 -10.47 8.66
N ARG A 33 6.97 -10.62 9.88
CA ARG A 33 6.29 -11.24 11.02
C ARG A 33 5.01 -10.48 11.38
N TRP A 34 5.10 -9.17 11.56
CA TRP A 34 3.95 -8.32 11.86
C TRP A 34 2.87 -8.39 10.78
N ARG A 35 3.26 -8.25 9.50
CA ARG A 35 2.35 -8.32 8.35
C ARG A 35 1.61 -9.65 8.24
N SER A 36 2.26 -10.76 8.63
CA SER A 36 1.67 -12.10 8.58
C SER A 36 0.62 -12.37 9.66
N ALA A 37 0.61 -11.56 10.73
CA ALA A 37 -0.25 -11.73 11.88
C ALA A 37 -1.39 -10.70 11.88
N SER A 38 -2.54 -11.06 11.29
CA SER A 38 -3.66 -10.13 11.09
C SER A 38 -4.17 -9.46 12.36
N HIS A 39 -4.16 -10.17 13.49
CA HIS A 39 -4.54 -9.62 14.79
C HIS A 39 -3.68 -8.43 15.24
N LEU A 40 -2.44 -8.30 14.74
CA LEU A 40 -1.54 -7.20 15.09
C LEU A 40 -1.80 -5.92 14.29
N TRP A 41 -2.31 -6.03 13.06
CA TRP A 41 -2.52 -4.87 12.19
C TRP A 41 -3.99 -4.52 11.96
N LEU A 42 -4.93 -5.41 12.25
CA LEU A 42 -6.36 -5.13 12.07
C LEU A 42 -6.85 -3.90 12.86
N PRO A 43 -6.43 -3.67 14.13
CA PRO A 43 -6.81 -2.46 14.86
C PRO A 43 -6.35 -1.17 14.15
N VAL A 44 -5.14 -1.19 13.59
CA VAL A 44 -4.58 -0.08 12.80
C VAL A 44 -5.44 0.23 11.58
N VAL A 45 -5.81 -0.81 10.83
CA VAL A 45 -6.63 -0.66 9.62
C VAL A 45 -8.00 -0.06 9.94
N ILE A 46 -8.63 -0.53 11.02
CA ILE A 46 -9.95 -0.03 11.47
C ILE A 46 -9.84 1.44 11.87
N GLU A 47 -8.79 1.82 12.62
CA GLU A 47 -8.60 3.21 13.03
C GLU A 47 -8.38 4.15 11.84
N ILE A 48 -7.56 3.75 10.87
CA ILE A 48 -7.34 4.53 9.63
C ILE A 48 -8.65 4.68 8.85
N ALA A 49 -9.40 3.60 8.68
CA ALA A 49 -10.68 3.61 7.97
C ALA A 49 -11.70 4.56 8.64
N GLN A 50 -11.79 4.52 9.97
CA GLN A 50 -12.62 5.45 10.75
C GLN A 50 -12.18 6.91 10.60
N LYS A 51 -10.87 7.19 10.73
CA LYS A 51 -10.32 8.55 10.59
C LYS A 51 -10.56 9.16 9.22
N THR A 52 -10.60 8.33 8.18
CA THR A 52 -10.76 8.75 6.79
C THR A 52 -12.20 8.66 6.29
N ASN A 53 -13.14 8.25 7.14
CA ASN A 53 -14.55 8.04 6.81
C ASN A 53 -14.72 7.09 5.60
N ILE A 54 -13.90 6.04 5.55
CA ILE A 54 -13.97 4.98 4.55
C ILE A 54 -14.45 3.71 5.25
N ASP A 55 -15.50 3.10 4.71
CA ASP A 55 -16.02 1.85 5.25
C ASP A 55 -14.97 0.73 5.15
N ALA A 56 -14.82 -0.04 6.22
CA ALA A 56 -13.92 -1.19 6.31
C ALA A 56 -14.71 -2.44 6.75
N VAL A 57 -15.68 -2.83 5.93
CA VAL A 57 -16.69 -3.85 6.28
C VAL A 57 -16.08 -5.25 6.47
N SER A 58 -15.08 -5.61 5.66
CA SER A 58 -14.38 -6.90 5.78
C SER A 58 -12.94 -6.81 5.27
N PRO A 59 -12.02 -6.21 6.06
CA PRO A 59 -10.66 -5.97 5.64
C PRO A 59 -9.93 -7.27 5.29
N THR A 60 -9.51 -7.41 4.02
CA THR A 60 -8.85 -8.61 3.53
C THR A 60 -7.45 -8.27 3.04
N SER A 61 -6.42 -8.88 3.62
CA SER A 61 -5.05 -8.62 3.19
C SER A 61 -4.68 -9.42 1.94
N PHE A 62 -3.93 -8.77 1.04
CA PHE A 62 -3.23 -9.46 -0.03
C PHE A 62 -1.98 -10.10 0.54
N LYS A 63 -1.82 -11.42 0.35
CA LYS A 63 -0.72 -12.19 0.94
C LYS A 63 0.62 -11.91 0.26
N THR A 64 0.59 -11.46 -0.99
CA THR A 64 1.76 -11.16 -1.83
C THR A 64 2.23 -9.71 -1.67
N GLY A 65 3.53 -9.48 -1.84
CA GLY A 65 4.12 -8.14 -1.82
C GLY A 65 5.00 -7.83 -0.60
N THR A 66 5.69 -6.68 -0.67
CA THR A 66 6.66 -6.22 0.34
C THR A 66 6.01 -5.42 1.46
N ASN A 67 4.89 -4.75 1.18
CA ASN A 67 4.12 -3.91 2.11
C ASN A 67 2.83 -4.61 2.57
N LEU A 68 2.21 -4.12 3.65
CA LEU A 68 0.87 -4.56 4.02
C LEU A 68 -0.13 -3.88 3.08
N VAL A 69 -0.90 -4.68 2.35
CA VAL A 69 -1.94 -4.23 1.42
C VAL A 69 -3.25 -4.87 1.85
N VAL A 70 -4.29 -4.06 2.05
CA VAL A 70 -5.59 -4.49 2.58
C VAL A 70 -6.71 -3.92 1.73
N ASP A 71 -7.57 -4.80 1.22
CA ASP A 71 -8.87 -4.40 0.66
C ASP A 71 -9.83 -4.06 1.78
N LEU A 72 -10.32 -2.83 1.83
CA LEU A 72 -11.18 -2.33 2.91
C LEU A 72 -12.64 -2.75 2.71
N ASN A 73 -13.14 -2.67 1.47
CA ASN A 73 -14.57 -2.77 1.14
C ASN A 73 -14.88 -3.18 -0.31
N GLY A 74 -13.90 -3.68 -1.05
CA GLY A 74 -14.01 -4.05 -2.46
C GLY A 74 -13.74 -2.89 -3.43
N ASN A 75 -13.67 -1.64 -2.95
CA ASN A 75 -13.47 -0.44 -3.78
C ASN A 75 -12.24 0.38 -3.38
N ALA A 76 -11.76 0.24 -2.15
CA ALA A 76 -10.61 0.96 -1.62
C ALA A 76 -9.54 0.00 -1.08
N ILE A 77 -8.29 0.28 -1.42
CA ILE A 77 -7.12 -0.47 -0.97
C ILE A 77 -6.29 0.43 -0.04
N LEU A 78 -6.01 -0.06 1.15
CA LEU A 78 -5.04 0.53 2.07
C LEU A 78 -3.66 -0.13 1.88
N LYS A 79 -2.64 0.70 1.71
CA LYS A 79 -1.22 0.32 1.76
C LYS A 79 -0.57 0.94 2.98
N VAL A 80 0.16 0.14 3.75
CA VAL A 80 0.86 0.57 4.98
C VAL A 80 2.35 0.33 4.84
N PHE A 81 3.13 1.35 5.18
CA PHE A 81 4.58 1.41 4.99
C PHE A 81 5.26 1.64 6.35
N PRO A 82 6.11 0.71 6.82
CA PRO A 82 6.94 0.93 8.01
C PRO A 82 8.00 2.01 7.75
N PRO A 83 8.61 2.59 8.80
CA PRO A 83 9.65 3.62 8.65
C PRO A 83 10.79 3.22 7.70
N ILE A 84 11.19 1.95 7.74
CA ILE A 84 12.25 1.39 6.86
C ILE A 84 11.90 1.47 5.36
N TYR A 85 10.61 1.62 5.02
CA TYR A 85 10.09 1.71 3.65
C TYR A 85 9.45 3.08 3.34
N ALA A 86 9.73 4.12 4.13
CA ALA A 86 9.20 5.48 3.88
C ALA A 86 9.52 6.01 2.48
N ALA A 87 10.68 5.65 1.91
CA ALA A 87 11.04 6.00 0.54
C ALA A 87 10.11 5.36 -0.52
N GLN A 88 9.56 4.17 -0.26
CA GLN A 88 8.59 3.54 -1.16
C GLN A 88 7.25 4.28 -1.13
N PHE A 89 6.80 4.70 0.06
CA PHE A 89 5.61 5.54 0.21
C PHE A 89 5.76 6.85 -0.57
N ALA A 90 6.86 7.57 -0.38
CA ALA A 90 7.12 8.83 -1.08
C ALA A 90 7.12 8.66 -2.61
N ALA A 91 7.83 7.64 -3.12
CA ALA A 91 7.87 7.36 -4.56
C ALA A 91 6.49 6.99 -5.12
N GLU A 92 5.73 6.11 -4.43
CA GLU A 92 4.40 5.69 -4.88
C GLU A 92 3.41 6.86 -4.87
N ARG A 93 3.38 7.64 -3.79
CA ARG A 93 2.53 8.83 -3.67
C ARG A 93 2.79 9.84 -4.79
N LEU A 94 4.06 10.13 -5.06
CA LEU A 94 4.44 11.08 -6.12
C LEU A 94 4.09 10.56 -7.51
N ALA A 95 4.37 9.28 -7.79
CA ALA A 95 4.03 8.66 -9.06
C ALA A 95 2.52 8.71 -9.34
N LEU A 96 1.68 8.37 -8.36
CA LEU A 96 0.22 8.43 -8.53
C LEU A 96 -0.26 9.85 -8.79
N ARG A 97 0.27 10.86 -8.07
CA ARG A 97 -0.07 12.27 -8.29
C ARG A 97 0.37 12.78 -9.66
N GLN A 98 1.52 12.35 -10.16
CA GLN A 98 2.02 12.79 -11.46
C GLN A 98 1.31 12.14 -12.63
N LEU A 99 0.87 10.88 -12.50
CA LEU A 99 0.22 10.13 -13.56
C LEU A 99 -1.30 10.35 -13.61
N ASP A 100 -1.92 10.88 -12.55
CA ASP A 100 -3.37 11.06 -12.48
C ASP A 100 -3.89 11.95 -13.63
N GLY A 101 -4.86 11.40 -14.37
CA GLY A 101 -5.45 12.05 -15.55
C GLY A 101 -4.54 12.13 -16.78
N ARG A 102 -3.36 11.49 -16.79
CA ARG A 102 -2.39 11.59 -17.92
C ARG A 102 -2.25 10.32 -18.75
N LEU A 103 -2.85 9.21 -18.32
CA LEU A 103 -2.77 7.92 -19.00
C LEU A 103 -4.12 7.54 -19.63
N SER A 104 -4.07 6.76 -20.71
CA SER A 104 -5.27 6.21 -21.36
C SER A 104 -5.92 5.07 -20.56
N VAL A 105 -5.13 4.40 -19.71
CA VAL A 105 -5.59 3.33 -18.83
C VAL A 105 -5.94 3.84 -17.43
N PRO A 106 -6.92 3.23 -16.74
CA PRO A 106 -7.22 3.60 -15.36
C PRO A 106 -6.04 3.24 -14.44
N ILE A 107 -5.65 4.18 -13.60
CA ILE A 107 -4.70 3.96 -12.50
C ILE A 107 -5.39 4.16 -11.15
N PRO A 108 -4.82 3.61 -10.06
CA PRO A 108 -5.33 3.88 -8.72
C PRO A 108 -5.27 5.39 -8.43
N ARG A 109 -6.31 5.94 -7.83
CA ARG A 109 -6.36 7.33 -7.37
C ARG A 109 -6.23 7.39 -5.86
N ILE A 110 -5.52 8.38 -5.35
CA ILE A 110 -5.38 8.61 -3.91
C ILE A 110 -6.72 9.09 -3.35
N LEU A 111 -7.27 8.35 -2.38
CA LEU A 111 -8.47 8.71 -1.63
C LEU A 111 -8.11 9.41 -0.31
N ALA A 112 -7.08 8.91 0.37
CA ALA A 112 -6.55 9.50 1.59
C ALA A 112 -5.10 9.07 1.82
N GLU A 113 -4.35 9.82 2.60
CA GLU A 113 -2.98 9.52 2.98
C GLU A 113 -2.68 10.09 4.36
N GLY A 114 -1.67 9.55 5.04
CA GLY A 114 -1.23 10.11 6.30
C GLY A 114 -0.03 9.39 6.89
N GLU A 115 0.41 9.91 8.02
CA GLU A 115 1.54 9.38 8.77
C GLU A 115 1.18 9.36 10.26
N ASP A 116 1.67 8.35 10.96
CA ASP A 116 1.52 8.21 12.40
C ASP A 116 2.69 7.39 12.96
N SER A 117 3.35 7.91 13.98
CA SER A 117 4.43 7.20 14.69
C SER A 117 5.57 6.72 13.76
N GLY A 118 5.86 7.47 12.69
CA GLY A 118 6.88 7.15 11.68
C GLY A 118 6.43 6.16 10.61
N TRP A 119 5.20 5.65 10.70
CA TRP A 119 4.57 4.85 9.67
C TRP A 119 3.81 5.74 8.70
N SER A 120 3.89 5.43 7.42
CA SER A 120 3.11 6.11 6.38
C SER A 120 2.05 5.17 5.84
N TRP A 121 0.92 5.71 5.39
CA TRP A 121 -0.15 4.94 4.79
C TRP A 121 -0.84 5.70 3.66
N LEU A 122 -1.39 4.92 2.73
CA LEU A 122 -2.06 5.42 1.54
C LEU A 122 -3.33 4.60 1.29
N ILE A 123 -4.46 5.27 1.11
CA ILE A 123 -5.70 4.65 0.64
C ILE A 123 -5.91 5.07 -0.81
N ILE A 124 -6.04 4.09 -1.69
CA ILE A 124 -6.22 4.26 -3.13
C ILE A 124 -7.46 3.53 -3.63
N THR A 125 -7.99 3.94 -4.78
CA THR A 125 -9.03 3.17 -5.47
C THR A 125 -8.52 1.79 -5.87
N LYS A 126 -9.38 0.78 -5.76
CA LYS A 126 -9.12 -0.55 -6.32
C LYS A 126 -9.37 -0.53 -7.83
N LEU A 127 -8.42 -1.02 -8.62
CA LEU A 127 -8.67 -1.25 -10.04
C LEU A 127 -9.54 -2.49 -10.23
N PRO A 128 -10.61 -2.42 -11.03
CA PRO A 128 -11.35 -3.60 -11.43
C PRO A 128 -10.51 -4.45 -12.39
N GLY A 129 -10.74 -5.76 -12.39
CA GLY A 129 -10.11 -6.68 -13.33
C GLY A 129 -9.44 -7.87 -12.65
N THR A 130 -8.77 -8.68 -13.48
CA THR A 130 -8.06 -9.89 -13.08
C THR A 130 -6.56 -9.68 -13.26
N VAL A 131 -5.74 -10.27 -12.39
CA VAL A 131 -4.29 -10.14 -12.47
C VAL A 131 -3.79 -10.76 -13.79
N GLY A 132 -2.93 -10.03 -14.51
CA GLY A 132 -2.43 -10.45 -15.82
C GLY A 132 -1.85 -11.87 -15.83
N SER A 133 -1.12 -12.27 -14.79
CA SER A 133 -0.54 -13.61 -14.65
C SER A 133 -1.58 -14.73 -14.52
N GLU A 134 -2.77 -14.43 -14.00
CA GLU A 134 -3.86 -15.41 -13.86
C GLU A 134 -4.57 -15.65 -15.19
N VAL A 135 -4.73 -14.59 -16.00
CA VAL A 135 -5.42 -14.69 -17.30
C VAL A 135 -4.48 -15.08 -18.44
N TRP A 136 -3.18 -14.74 -18.37
CA TRP A 136 -2.21 -14.98 -19.44
C TRP A 136 -2.20 -16.41 -20.03
N PRO A 137 -2.29 -17.49 -19.22
CA PRO A 137 -2.28 -18.85 -19.73
C PRO A 137 -3.46 -19.19 -20.64
N VAL A 138 -4.62 -18.54 -20.44
CA VAL A 138 -5.87 -18.86 -21.16
C VAL A 138 -6.14 -17.97 -22.37
N LEU A 139 -5.35 -16.90 -22.55
CA LEU A 139 -5.47 -16.01 -23.70
C LEU A 139 -4.99 -16.68 -25.00
N SER A 140 -5.72 -16.42 -26.09
CA SER A 140 -5.27 -16.69 -27.44
C SER A 140 -4.06 -15.82 -27.81
N GLU A 141 -3.34 -16.20 -28.87
CA GLU A 141 -2.22 -15.42 -29.38
C GLU A 141 -2.64 -14.00 -29.80
N GLN A 142 -3.81 -13.87 -30.45
CA GLN A 142 -4.34 -12.59 -30.89
C GLN A 142 -4.63 -11.65 -29.70
N GLU A 143 -5.21 -12.18 -28.62
CA GLU A 143 -5.46 -11.42 -27.39
C GLU A 143 -4.16 -10.99 -26.71
N ARG A 144 -3.15 -11.86 -26.68
CA ARG A 144 -1.82 -11.52 -26.14
C ARG A 144 -1.17 -10.38 -26.93
N ILE A 145 -1.23 -10.43 -28.27
CA ILE A 145 -0.71 -9.36 -29.13
C ILE A 145 -1.42 -8.03 -28.82
N TYR A 146 -2.75 -8.04 -28.68
CA TYR A 146 -3.52 -6.86 -28.34
C TYR A 146 -3.09 -6.27 -26.99
N ILE A 147 -3.01 -7.11 -25.95
CA ILE A 147 -2.61 -6.68 -24.60
C ILE A 147 -1.17 -6.15 -24.60
N LEU A 148 -0.24 -6.77 -25.33
CA LEU A 148 1.12 -6.26 -25.46
C LEU A 148 1.15 -4.89 -26.14
N GLY A 149 0.27 -4.65 -27.11
CA GLY A 149 0.08 -3.33 -27.71
C GLY A 149 -0.37 -2.28 -26.69
N ASP A 150 -1.35 -2.60 -25.84
CA ASP A 150 -1.83 -1.70 -24.80
C ASP A 150 -0.80 -1.46 -23.69
N ILE A 151 -0.02 -2.47 -23.31
CA ILE A 151 1.13 -2.33 -22.41
C ILE A 151 2.16 -1.39 -23.01
N GLY A 152 2.53 -1.58 -24.28
CA GLY A 152 3.49 -0.72 -24.98
C GLY A 152 3.03 0.74 -25.05
N ARG A 153 1.75 0.96 -25.35
CA ARG A 153 1.13 2.30 -25.34
C ARG A 153 1.19 2.94 -23.96
N THR A 154 0.82 2.19 -22.92
CA THR A 154 0.85 2.66 -21.53
C THR A 154 2.27 3.04 -21.10
N ILE A 155 3.28 2.24 -21.46
CA ILE A 155 4.69 2.55 -21.18
C ILE A 155 5.09 3.86 -21.85
N ALA A 156 4.75 4.05 -23.13
CA ALA A 156 5.06 5.28 -23.86
C ALA A 156 4.39 6.52 -23.24
N GLU A 157 3.14 6.39 -22.78
CA GLU A 157 2.42 7.46 -22.09
C GLU A 157 3.09 7.81 -20.76
N VAL A 158 3.45 6.81 -19.94
CA VAL A 158 4.19 7.04 -18.67
C VAL A 158 5.53 7.71 -18.92
N GLN A 159 6.27 7.30 -19.96
CA GLN A 159 7.57 7.89 -20.31
C GLN A 159 7.48 9.31 -20.85
N ALA A 160 6.32 9.71 -21.40
CA ALA A 160 6.08 11.06 -21.89
C ALA A 160 5.72 12.05 -20.76
N VAL A 161 5.38 11.55 -19.56
CA VAL A 161 5.08 12.39 -18.41
C VAL A 161 6.37 12.95 -17.81
N ASP A 162 6.39 14.27 -17.58
CA ASP A 162 7.47 14.93 -16.85
C ASP A 162 7.61 14.33 -15.43
N PRO A 163 8.76 13.73 -15.08
CA PRO A 163 8.98 13.08 -13.80
C PRO A 163 9.05 14.05 -12.60
N GLY A 164 9.16 15.37 -12.81
CA GLY A 164 9.11 16.37 -11.74
C GLY A 164 9.94 16.00 -10.49
N GLU A 165 9.31 16.03 -9.31
CA GLU A 165 9.93 15.70 -8.01
C GLU A 165 10.50 14.27 -7.92
N LEU A 166 10.03 13.32 -8.75
CA LEU A 166 10.61 11.97 -8.77
C LEU A 166 12.06 11.98 -9.27
N LEU A 167 12.41 12.96 -10.12
CA LEU A 167 13.77 13.10 -10.64
C LEU A 167 14.75 13.46 -9.51
N GLU A 168 14.32 14.18 -8.49
CA GLU A 168 15.15 14.57 -7.34
C GLU A 168 15.49 13.36 -6.46
N MET A 169 14.60 12.37 -6.38
CA MET A 169 14.81 11.13 -5.63
C MET A 169 15.74 10.14 -6.35
N TRP A 170 15.93 10.32 -7.66
CA TRP A 170 16.60 9.35 -8.53
C TRP A 170 18.08 9.10 -8.19
N PRO A 171 18.94 10.10 -7.96
CA PRO A 171 20.35 9.86 -7.70
C PRO A 171 20.59 9.00 -6.46
N GLU A 172 19.89 9.32 -5.37
CA GLU A 172 20.00 8.58 -4.12
C GLU A 172 19.41 7.17 -4.23
N PHE A 173 18.32 7.02 -4.99
CA PHE A 173 17.78 5.70 -5.33
C PHE A 173 18.81 4.86 -6.10
N VAL A 174 19.41 5.39 -7.17
CA VAL A 174 20.41 4.68 -7.99
C VAL A 174 21.63 4.28 -7.15
N LYS A 175 22.11 5.17 -6.28
CA LYS A 175 23.20 4.87 -5.36
C LYS A 175 22.87 3.67 -4.46
N ARG A 176 21.71 3.67 -3.80
CA ARG A 176 21.24 2.54 -2.99
C ARG A 176 21.04 1.27 -3.80
N GLN A 177 20.59 1.38 -5.06
CA GLN A 177 20.51 0.22 -5.94
C GLN A 177 21.91 -0.33 -6.25
N ALA A 178 22.90 0.50 -6.54
CA ALA A 178 24.27 0.04 -6.80
C ALA A 178 24.88 -0.67 -5.57
N GLU A 179 24.76 -0.05 -4.39
CA GLU A 179 25.30 -0.58 -3.13
C GLU A 179 24.65 -1.92 -2.74
N GLY A 180 23.33 -2.05 -2.92
CA GLY A 180 22.59 -3.27 -2.59
C GLY A 180 22.54 -4.32 -3.71
N CYS A 181 23.19 -4.10 -4.85
CA CYS A 181 23.05 -4.93 -6.05
C CYS A 181 23.47 -6.39 -5.79
N ILE A 182 24.64 -6.60 -5.18
CA ILE A 182 25.21 -7.93 -4.93
C ILE A 182 24.29 -8.74 -4.01
N GLU A 183 23.81 -8.14 -2.93
CA GLU A 183 22.98 -8.84 -1.95
C GLU A 183 21.62 -9.24 -2.53
N ARG A 184 21.02 -8.42 -3.41
CA ARG A 184 19.75 -8.75 -4.07
C ARG A 184 19.84 -9.89 -5.08
N HIS A 185 20.97 -10.08 -5.75
CA HIS A 185 21.16 -11.12 -6.77
C HIS A 185 21.79 -12.42 -6.24
N ARG A 186 22.01 -12.51 -4.92
CA ARG A 186 22.47 -13.74 -4.26
C ARG A 186 21.33 -14.72 -3.92
N HIS A 187 20.08 -14.33 -4.15
CA HIS A 187 18.89 -15.11 -3.83
C HIS A 187 18.23 -15.73 -5.07
#